data_AF-A0A3C0GNP0-F1
#
_entry.id   AF-A0A3C0GNP0-F1
#
_cell.length_a   1.000
_cell.length_b   1.000
_cell.length_c   1.000
_cell.angle_alpha   90.00
_cell.angle_beta   90.00
_cell.angle_gamma   90.00
#
_symmetry.space_group_name_H-M   'P 1'
#
loop_
_entity.id
_entity.type
_entity.pdbx_description
1 polymer ?
#
loop_
_entity_poly.entity_id
_entity_poly.type
_entity_poly.pdbx_seq_one_letter_code
_entity_poly.pdbx_strand_id
1 'polypeptide(L)' 'YKYLNNVSQEAILELNIPTGIPLLFELNDDLSVQSFRYLGDPEAARKAAEAVANQGKAK' A
#
# COMPACT_ATOMS: atom_id res chain seq x y z
N TYR A 1 0.60 3.07 -6.87
CA TYR A 1 -0.60 3.21 -6.01
C TYR A 1 -1.47 4.41 -6.43
N LYS A 2 -1.06 5.68 -6.22
CA LYS A 2 -1.90 6.87 -6.51
C LYS A 2 -2.56 6.89 -7.90
N TYR A 3 -1.76 6.84 -8.96
CA TYR A 3 -2.26 6.90 -10.35
C TYR A 3 -3.10 5.70 -10.74
N LEU A 4 -2.71 4.51 -10.26
CA LEU A 4 -3.41 3.26 -10.58
C LEU A 4 -4.77 3.16 -9.87
N ASN A 5 -4.89 3.70 -8.66
CA ASN A 5 -6.09 3.65 -7.83
C ASN A 5 -6.87 4.97 -7.78
N ASN A 6 -6.51 5.97 -8.61
CA ASN A 6 -7.09 7.33 -8.58
C ASN A 6 -7.24 7.91 -7.15
N VAL A 7 -6.21 7.73 -6.33
CA VAL A 7 -6.23 8.19 -4.94
C VAL A 7 -6.12 9.72 -4.89
N SER A 8 -6.97 10.36 -4.08
CA SER A 8 -6.92 11.81 -3.86
C SER A 8 -5.59 12.26 -3.25
N GLN A 9 -5.32 13.56 -3.30
CA GLN A 9 -4.12 14.12 -2.67
C GLN A 9 -4.15 13.96 -1.14
N GLU A 10 -5.29 14.07 -0.49
CA GLU A 10 -5.34 13.85 0.97
C GLU A 10 -5.14 12.37 1.30
N ALA A 11 -5.84 11.48 0.58
CA ALA A 11 -5.80 10.05 0.85
C ALA A 11 -4.42 9.42 0.59
N ILE A 12 -3.62 9.97 -0.35
CA ILE A 12 -2.27 9.46 -0.59
C ILE A 12 -1.29 9.82 0.54
N LEU A 13 -1.56 10.89 1.30
CA LEU A 13 -0.72 11.30 2.43
C LEU A 13 -0.93 10.40 3.66
N GLU A 14 -2.13 9.83 3.81
CA GLU A 14 -2.44 8.90 4.90
C GLU A 14 -2.06 7.44 4.59
N LEU A 15 -1.64 7.16 3.34
CA LEU A 15 -1.35 5.82 2.87
C LEU A 15 0.06 5.36 3.30
N ASN A 16 0.12 4.35 4.17
CA ASN A 16 1.37 3.73 4.64
C ASN A 16 1.58 2.37 3.97
N ILE A 17 2.58 2.29 3.08
CA ILE A 17 2.99 1.03 2.43
C ILE A 17 4.10 0.39 3.28
N PRO A 18 3.95 -0.87 3.73
CA PRO A 18 4.97 -1.57 4.50
C PRO A 18 6.25 -1.76 3.69
N THR A 19 7.39 -1.62 4.35
CA THR A 19 8.70 -1.86 3.74
C THR A 19 9.02 -3.35 3.69
N GLY A 20 9.67 -3.79 2.60
CA GLY A 20 10.15 -5.17 2.46
C GLY A 20 9.08 -6.22 2.14
N ILE A 21 7.83 -5.82 1.91
CA ILE A 21 6.73 -6.74 1.57
C ILE A 21 6.27 -6.47 0.14
N PRO A 22 6.34 -7.46 -0.78
CA PRO A 22 5.91 -7.24 -2.15
C PRO A 22 4.42 -6.94 -2.23
N LEU A 23 4.06 -5.96 -3.06
CA LEU A 23 2.67 -5.61 -3.36
C LEU A 23 2.36 -6.04 -4.81
N LEU A 24 1.52 -7.05 -4.96
CA LEU A 24 1.08 -7.53 -6.26
C LEU A 24 -0.11 -6.70 -6.75
N PHE A 25 -0.05 -6.28 -8.02
CA PHE A 25 -1.15 -5.68 -8.74
C PHE A 25 -1.60 -6.61 -9.87
N GLU A 26 -2.90 -6.81 -9.98
CA GLU A 26 -3.55 -7.44 -11.13
C GLU A 26 -4.21 -6.30 -11.91
N LEU A 27 -3.80 -6.13 -13.17
CA LEU A 27 -4.29 -5.09 -14.06
C LEU A 27 -5.06 -5.73 -15.21
N ASN A 28 -6.08 -5.03 -15.69
CA ASN A 28 -6.75 -5.36 -16.94
C ASN A 28 -5.87 -4.90 -18.14
N ASP A 29 -6.26 -5.30 -19.36
CA ASP A 29 -5.53 -4.96 -20.59
C ASP A 29 -5.45 -3.44 -20.86
N ASP A 30 -6.41 -2.67 -20.33
CA ASP A 30 -6.44 -1.20 -20.37
C ASP A 30 -5.61 -0.53 -19.26
N LEU A 31 -4.83 -1.31 -18.51
CA LEU A 31 -4.03 -0.92 -17.36
C LEU A 31 -4.83 -0.43 -16.13
N SER A 32 -6.15 -0.61 -16.12
CA SER A 32 -6.96 -0.38 -14.92
C SER A 32 -6.69 -1.45 -13.85
N VAL A 33 -6.73 -1.06 -12.58
CA VAL A 33 -6.51 -2.00 -11.46
C VAL A 33 -7.71 -2.92 -11.30
N GLN A 34 -7.49 -4.22 -11.47
CA GLN A 34 -8.47 -5.24 -11.14
C GLN A 34 -8.41 -5.58 -9.65
N SER A 35 -7.21 -5.76 -9.10
CA SER A 35 -7.00 -6.09 -7.70
C SER A 35 -5.57 -5.75 -7.24
N PHE A 36 -5.36 -5.61 -5.94
CA PHE A 36 -4.01 -5.57 -5.36
C PHE A 36 -3.99 -6.29 -4.01
N ARG A 37 -2.86 -6.95 -3.70
CA ARG A 37 -2.65 -7.62 -2.40
C ARG A 37 -1.18 -7.68 -2.03
N TYR A 38 -0.89 -7.60 -0.73
CA TYR A 38 0.44 -7.89 -0.23
C TYR A 38 0.72 -9.39 -0.34
N LEU A 39 1.91 -9.75 -0.80
CA LEU A 39 2.38 -11.13 -0.88
C LEU A 39 3.10 -11.51 0.40
N GLY A 40 2.76 -12.68 0.93
CA GLY A 40 3.33 -13.22 2.16
C GLY A 40 2.31 -13.25 3.29
N ASP A 41 2.80 -13.10 4.52
CA ASP A 41 1.99 -13.18 5.73
C ASP A 41 1.18 -11.88 5.95
N PRO A 42 -0.17 -11.96 6.00
CA PRO A 42 -1.03 -10.79 6.16
C PRO A 42 -0.87 -10.09 7.52
N GLU A 43 -0.52 -10.84 8.57
CA GLU A 43 -0.24 -10.30 9.91
C GLU A 43 1.06 -9.51 9.90
N ALA A 44 2.09 -10.02 9.21
CA ALA A 44 3.36 -9.32 9.04
C ALA A 44 3.19 -8.04 8.22
N ALA A 45 2.37 -8.06 7.16
CA ALA A 45 2.05 -6.89 6.36
C ALA A 45 1.34 -5.81 7.17
N ARG A 46 0.35 -6.19 7.98
CA ARG A 46 -0.36 -5.27 8.87
C ARG A 46 0.60 -4.63 9.88
N LYS A 47 1.42 -5.43 10.57
CA LYS A 47 2.40 -4.93 11.56
C LYS A 47 3.44 -4.00 10.94
N ALA A 48 3.93 -4.33 9.75
CA ALA A 48 4.89 -3.49 9.04
C ALA A 48 4.26 -2.15 8.60
N ALA A 49 2.99 -2.15 8.16
CA ALA A 49 2.28 -0.92 7.82
C ALA A 49 2.05 -0.02 9.04
N GLU A 50 1.68 -0.61 10.18
CA GLU A 50 1.58 0.11 11.46
C GLU A 50 2.94 0.67 11.92
N ALA A 51 4.02 -0.10 11.75
CA ALA A 51 5.37 0.36 12.08
C ALA A 51 5.78 1.58 11.23
N VAL A 52 5.48 1.58 9.92
CA VAL A 52 5.71 2.73 9.04
C VAL A 52 4.87 3.94 9.45
N ALA A 53 3.59 3.74 9.78
CA ALA A 53 2.72 4.82 10.25
C ALA A 53 3.24 5.47 11.56
N ASN A 54 3.85 4.67 12.43
CA ASN A 54 4.46 5.16 13.67
C ASN A 54 5.88 5.70 13.49
N GLN A 55 6.60 5.31 12.43
CA GLN A 55 7.91 5.86 12.11
C GLN A 55 7.85 7.35 11.74
N GLY A 56 6.75 7.81 11.14
CA GLY A 56 6.50 9.23 10.86
C GLY A 56 6.07 10.05 12.09
N LYS A 57 5.67 9.40 13.19
CA LYS A 57 5.43 10.05 14.47
C LYS A 57 6.76 10.16 15.20
N ALA A 58 7.48 11.24 14.91
CA ALA A 58 8.68 11.59 15.65
C ALA A 58 8.38 11.62 17.16
N LYS A 59 9.37 11.14 17.92
CA LYS A 59 9.47 11.21 19.38
C LYS A 59 9.35 12.64 19.89
#